data_AF-A0A1M7UM00-F1
#
_entry.id   AF-A0A1M7UM00-F1
#
_cell.length_a   1.000
_cell.length_b   1.000
_cell.length_c   1.000
_cell.angle_alpha   90.00
_cell.angle_beta   90.00
_cell.angle_gamma   90.00
#
_symmetry.space_group_name_H-M   'P 1'
#
loop_
_entity.id
_entity.type
_entity.pdbx_description
1 polymer ?
#
loop_
_entity_poly.entity_id
_entity_poly.type
_entity_poly.pdbx_seq_one_letter_code
_entity_poly.pdbx_strand_id
1 'polypeptide(L)' 'MLSKAYLDTARTILRAAQTMTDQRVAGQLKALAENYERRAEKAAHADAAKASARSVSREWEEALP' A
#
# COMPACT_ATOMS: atom_id res chain seq x y z
N MET A 1 2.31 3.23 7.84
CA MET A 1 2.42 3.61 6.42
C MET A 1 1.17 3.13 5.72
N LEU A 2 0.52 4.01 4.97
CA LEU A 2 -0.73 3.72 4.26
C LEU A 2 -0.50 2.68 3.16
N SER A 3 0.69 2.67 2.55
CA SER A 3 1.12 1.65 1.58
C SER A 3 1.03 0.23 2.12
N LYS A 4 1.48 0.01 3.36
CA LYS A 4 1.44 -1.30 4.01
C LYS A 4 0.00 -1.79 4.23
N ALA A 5 -0.89 -0.92 4.67
CA ALA A 5 -2.30 -1.27 4.91
C ALA A 5 -3.00 -1.73 3.62
N TYR A 6 -2.75 -1.03 2.49
CA TYR A 6 -3.28 -1.45 1.19
C TYR A 6 -2.71 -2.80 0.73
N LEU A 7 -1.42 -3.04 0.93
CA LEU A 7 -0.78 -4.30 0.55
C LEU A 7 -1.29 -5.48 1.38
N ASP A 8 -1.45 -5.31 2.69
CA ASP A 8 -1.99 -6.36 3.58
C ASP A 8 -3.45 -6.68 3.23
N THR A 9 -4.23 -5.67 2.82
CA THR A 9 -5.59 -5.86 2.33
C THR A 9 -5.61 -6.64 1.02
N ALA A 10 -4.75 -6.27 0.04
CA ALA A 10 -4.62 -7.01 -1.22
C ALA A 10 -4.29 -8.49 -1.00
N ARG A 11 -3.34 -8.78 -0.10
CA ARG A 11 -2.96 -10.14 0.27
C ARG A 11 -4.11 -10.93 0.88
N THR A 12 -4.90 -10.28 1.73
CA THR A 12 -6.07 -10.91 2.37
C THR A 12 -7.13 -11.26 1.32
N ILE A 13 -7.40 -10.34 0.39
CA ILE A 13 -8.35 -10.56 -0.71
C ILE A 13 -7.85 -11.67 -1.64
N LEU A 14 -6.56 -11.70 -1.96
CA LEU A 14 -5.98 -12.73 -2.82
C LEU A 14 -6.08 -14.12 -2.18
N ARG A 15 -5.84 -14.24 -0.88
CA ARG A 15 -6.05 -15.49 -0.14
C ARG A 15 -7.51 -15.94 -0.21
N ALA A 16 -8.46 -15.03 -0.02
CA ALA A 16 -9.87 -15.33 -0.17
C ALA A 16 -10.22 -15.79 -1.60
N ALA A 17 -9.61 -15.17 -2.61
CA ALA A 17 -9.77 -15.56 -4.01
C ALA A 17 -9.24 -16.98 -4.29
N GLN A 18 -8.14 -17.37 -3.66
CA GLN A 18 -7.52 -18.70 -3.81
C GLN A 18 -8.39 -19.81 -3.21
N THR A 19 -9.13 -19.52 -2.15
CA THR A 19 -10.05 -20.48 -1.51
C THR A 19 -11.45 -20.49 -2.13
N MET A 20 -11.73 -19.59 -3.08
CA MET A 20 -13.05 -19.42 -3.67
C MET A 20 -13.30 -20.46 -4.77
N THR A 21 -14.41 -21.17 -4.66
CA THR A 21 -14.81 -22.19 -5.64
C THR A 21 -15.52 -21.60 -6.86
N ASP A 22 -16.27 -20.51 -6.66
CA ASP A 22 -16.89 -19.77 -7.75
C ASP A 22 -15.81 -18.98 -8.51
N GLN A 23 -15.60 -19.37 -9.78
CA GLN A 23 -14.58 -18.77 -10.63
C GLN A 23 -14.84 -17.29 -10.96
N ARG A 24 -16.11 -16.88 -11.04
CA ARG A 24 -16.48 -15.48 -11.29
C ARG A 24 -16.15 -14.63 -10.06
N VAL A 25 -16.50 -15.11 -8.87
CA VAL A 25 -16.16 -14.44 -7.62
C VAL A 25 -14.65 -14.42 -7.40
N ALA A 26 -13.95 -15.52 -7.67
CA ALA A 26 -12.48 -15.56 -7.63
C ALA A 26 -11.84 -14.53 -8.58
N GLY A 27 -12.37 -14.38 -9.79
CA GLY A 27 -11.94 -13.35 -10.75
C GLY A 27 -12.17 -11.93 -10.23
N GLN A 28 -13.33 -11.65 -9.64
CA GLN A 28 -13.63 -10.34 -9.04
C GLN A 28 -12.69 -10.02 -7.86
N LEU A 29 -12.41 -11.00 -7.00
CA LEU A 29 -11.49 -10.83 -5.87
C LEU A 29 -10.06 -10.58 -6.35
N LYS A 30 -9.60 -11.27 -7.41
CA LYS A 30 -8.28 -11.00 -8.02
C LYS A 30 -8.19 -9.57 -8.56
N ALA A 31 -9.17 -9.13 -9.33
CA ALA A 31 -9.21 -7.77 -9.86
C ALA A 31 -9.24 -6.71 -8.73
N LEU A 32 -9.92 -7.02 -7.62
CA LEU A 32 -9.91 -6.17 -6.44
C LEU A 32 -8.54 -6.14 -5.76
N ALA A 33 -7.88 -7.28 -5.58
CA ALA A 33 -6.54 -7.36 -5.01
C ALA A 33 -5.53 -6.54 -5.82
N GLU A 34 -5.54 -6.67 -7.15
CA GLU A 34 -4.69 -5.88 -8.05
C GLU A 34 -4.97 -4.36 -7.94
N ASN A 35 -6.24 -3.97 -7.74
CA ASN A 35 -6.56 -2.56 -7.50
C ASN A 35 -5.91 -2.04 -6.21
N TYR A 36 -5.92 -2.85 -5.15
CA TYR A 36 -5.29 -2.52 -3.88
C TYR A 36 -3.77 -2.50 -3.97
N GLU A 37 -3.13 -3.38 -4.75
CA GLU A 37 -1.69 -3.32 -5.02
C GLU A 37 -1.29 -2.00 -5.69
N ARG A 38 -2.02 -1.58 -6.73
CA ARG A 38 -1.80 -0.27 -7.38
C ARG A 38 -1.99 0.91 -6.43
N ARG A 39 -2.90 0.81 -5.45
CA ARG A 39 -3.05 1.83 -4.39
C ARG A 39 -1.90 1.81 -3.40
N ALA A 40 -1.40 0.63 -3.06
CA ALA A 40 -0.25 0.46 -2.18
C ALA A 40 1.00 1.12 -2.78
N GLU A 41 1.25 0.94 -4.07
CA GLU A 41 2.36 1.58 -4.80
C GLU A 41 2.26 3.11 -4.75
N LYS A 42 1.09 3.67 -5.11
CA LYS A 42 0.84 5.12 -5.04
C LYS A 42 1.04 5.66 -3.63
N ALA A 43 0.54 4.95 -2.62
CA ALA A 43 0.72 5.32 -1.23
C ALA A 43 2.18 5.19 -0.78
N ALA A 44 2.96 4.26 -1.34
CA ALA A 44 4.37 4.09 -1.01
C ALA A 44 5.18 5.30 -1.48
N HIS A 45 4.92 5.82 -2.69
CA HIS A 45 5.52 7.06 -3.17
C HIS A 45 5.17 8.25 -2.26
N ALA A 46 3.91 8.38 -1.85
CA ALA A 46 3.49 9.45 -0.96
C ALA A 46 4.09 9.34 0.45
N ASP A 47 4.15 8.13 1.00
CA ASP A 47 4.76 7.86 2.31
C ASP A 47 6.27 8.11 2.27
N ALA A 48 6.96 7.77 1.17
CA ALA A 48 8.38 8.06 0.96
C ALA A 48 8.65 9.56 0.84
N ALA A 49 7.82 10.29 0.08
CA ALA A 49 7.92 11.75 -0.03
C ALA A 49 7.74 12.43 1.33
N LYS A 50 6.76 11.99 2.14
CA LYS A 50 6.56 12.48 3.51
C LYS A 50 7.73 12.15 4.42
N ALA A 51 8.30 10.95 4.31
CA ALA A 51 9.47 10.56 5.10
C ALA A 51 10.69 11.43 4.75
N SER A 52 10.92 11.66 3.46
CA SER A 52 11.99 12.54 2.97
C SER A 52 11.81 13.97 3.48
N ALA A 53 10.61 14.55 3.36
CA ALA A 53 10.33 15.90 3.88
C ALA A 53 10.57 16.01 5.40
N ARG A 54 10.21 14.97 6.18
CA ARG A 54 10.48 14.93 7.62
C ARG A 54 11.97 14.82 7.96
N SER A 55 12.76 14.13 7.15
CA SER A 55 14.21 14.05 7.34
C SER A 55 14.86 15.41 7.07
N VAL A 56 14.51 16.03 5.94
CA VAL A 56 14.99 17.37 5.59
C VAL A 56 14.64 18.38 6.69
N SER A 57 13.39 18.38 7.19
CA SER A 57 12.99 19.29 8.27
C SER A 57 13.78 19.08 9.56
N ARG A 58 14.12 17.83 9.91
CA ARG A 58 14.95 17.52 11.08
C ARG A 58 16.41 17.98 10.89
N GLU A 59 16.95 17.80 9.69
CA GLU A 59 18.30 18.27 9.34
C GLU A 59 18.40 19.80 9.43
N TRP A 60 17.37 20.56 9.02
CA TRP A 60 17.35 22.01 9.15
C TRP A 60 17.17 22.50 10.60
N GLU A 61 16.48 21.74 11.45
CA GLU A 61 16.27 22.08 12.86
C GLU A 61 17.49 21.72 13.72
N GLU A 62 18.24 20.67 13.40
CA GLU A 62 19.55 20.37 14.02
C GLU A 62 20.67 21.32 13.55
N ALA A 63 20.53 21.96 12.39
CA ALA A 63 21.50 22.91 11.84
C ALA A 63 21.33 24.35 12.38
N LEU A 64 20.32 24.61 13.21
CA LEU A 64 20.12 25.90 13.90
C LEU A 64 20.71 25.81 15.33
N PRO A 65 21.64 26.70 15.71
CA PRO A 65 22.31 26.68 17.02
C PRO A 65 21.42 27.10 18.19
#